data_AF-A0A7Y1QG67-F1
#
_entry.id   AF-A0A7Y1QG67-F1
#
_cell.length_a   1.000
_cell.length_b   1.000
_cell.length_c   1.000
_cell.angle_alpha   90.00
_cell.angle_beta   90.00
_cell.angle_gamma   90.00
#
_symmetry.space_group_name_H-M   'P 1'
#
loop_
_entity.id
_entity.type
_entity.pdbx_description
1 polymer ?
#
loop_
_entity_poly.entity_id
_entity_poly.type
_entity_poly.pdbx_seq_one_letter_code
_entity_poly.pdbx_strand_id
1 'polypeptide(L)'
;MQDIQNLLAKHLLKDRHRATVVLNGSANTLDCKNRRISLNATVGSLTIEYDGLVFSVTQVTGAVYINNTSVSIGTIVPGCCVLTFGNGGSRSFVTFDVSNPEVMP
;
A
#
# COMPACT_ATOMS: atom_id res chain seq x y z
N MET A 1 -23.06 -5.17 -15.77
CA MET A 1 -23.60 -4.22 -14.77
C MET A 1 -22.77 -4.16 -13.49
N GLN A 2 -22.26 -5.29 -13.00
CA GLN A 2 -21.47 -5.35 -11.76
C GLN A 2 -20.18 -4.49 -11.80
N ASP A 3 -19.50 -4.43 -12.95
CA ASP A 3 -18.28 -3.60 -13.07
C ASP A 3 -18.57 -2.10 -12.91
N ILE A 4 -19.69 -1.63 -13.46
CA ILE A 4 -20.14 -0.24 -13.33
C ILE A 4 -20.47 0.06 -11.87
N GLN A 5 -21.18 -0.85 -11.20
CA GLN A 5 -21.48 -0.73 -9.77
C GLN A 5 -20.20 -0.64 -8.93
N ASN A 6 -19.23 -1.53 -9.17
CA ASN A 6 -17.95 -1.52 -8.45
C ASN A 6 -17.16 -0.23 -8.70
N LEU A 7 -17.16 0.26 -9.94
CA LEU A 7 -16.47 1.49 -10.33
C LEU A 7 -17.13 2.72 -9.68
N LEU A 8 -18.46 2.79 -9.67
CA LEU A 8 -19.20 3.83 -8.96
C LEU A 8 -18.95 3.77 -7.46
N ALA A 9 -18.98 2.58 -6.85
CA ALA A 9 -18.69 2.40 -5.43
C ALA A 9 -17.28 2.93 -5.06
N LYS A 10 -16.26 2.61 -5.86
CA LYS A 10 -14.91 3.16 -5.68
C LYS A 10 -14.88 4.69 -5.75
N HIS A 11 -15.60 5.27 -6.71
CA HIS A 11 -15.64 6.73 -6.87
C HIS A 11 -16.42 7.45 -5.77
N LEU A 12 -17.44 6.82 -5.17
CA LEU A 12 -18.13 7.37 -3.99
C LEU A 12 -17.20 7.48 -2.77
N LEU A 13 -16.21 6.60 -2.68
CA LEU A 13 -15.20 6.54 -1.61
C LEU A 13 -13.90 7.25 -1.99
N LYS A 14 -13.90 8.02 -3.10
CA LYS A 14 -12.71 8.73 -3.55
C LYS A 14 -12.15 9.61 -2.43
N ASP A 15 -10.84 9.54 -2.24
CA ASP A 15 -10.09 10.32 -1.25
C ASP A 15 -10.48 10.04 0.21
N ARG A 16 -11.27 8.98 0.49
CA ARG A 16 -11.67 8.59 1.85
C ARG A 16 -10.85 7.48 2.48
N HIS A 17 -10.07 6.74 1.70
CA HIS A 17 -9.18 5.72 2.23
C HIS A 17 -7.95 6.34 2.89
N ARG A 18 -7.53 5.74 4.01
CA ARG A 18 -6.27 6.02 4.68
C ARG A 18 -5.49 4.72 4.84
N ALA A 19 -4.25 4.70 4.39
CA ALA A 19 -3.32 3.62 4.65
C ALA A 19 -2.37 3.99 5.78
N THR A 20 -2.01 3.02 6.62
CA THR A 20 -1.04 3.17 7.70
C THR A 20 -0.02 2.05 7.60
N VAL A 21 1.25 2.40 7.79
CA VAL A 21 2.36 1.46 7.75
C VAL A 21 3.41 1.86 8.77
N VAL A 22 3.93 0.91 9.54
CA VAL A 22 4.92 1.17 10.59
C VAL A 22 6.23 0.51 10.20
N LEU A 23 7.25 1.32 9.94
CA LEU A 23 8.60 0.85 9.62
C LEU A 23 9.61 1.55 10.53
N ASN A 24 10.54 0.79 11.11
CA ASN A 24 11.59 1.31 12.00
C ASN A 24 11.05 2.16 13.17
N GLY A 25 9.90 1.77 13.75
CA GLY A 25 9.25 2.50 14.83
C GLY A 25 8.54 3.80 14.42
N SER A 26 8.56 4.16 13.13
CA SER A 26 7.87 5.35 12.59
C SER A 26 6.62 4.94 11.82
N ALA A 27 5.48 5.51 12.22
CA ALA A 27 4.23 5.37 11.49
C ALA A 27 4.21 6.34 10.31
N ASN A 28 3.99 5.80 9.10
CA ASN A 28 3.76 6.57 7.90
C ASN A 28 2.30 6.36 7.49
N THR A 29 1.63 7.44 7.09
CA THR A 29 0.23 7.42 6.68
C THR A 29 0.10 7.95 5.27
N LEU A 30 -0.66 7.25 4.42
CA LEU A 30 -1.12 7.79 3.14
C LEU A 30 -2.60 8.12 3.23
N ASP A 31 -2.95 9.29 2.73
CA ASP A 31 -4.32 9.73 2.57
C ASP A 31 -4.39 10.78 1.46
N CYS A 32 -5.53 11.46 1.34
CA CYS A 32 -5.74 12.51 0.35
C CYS A 32 -4.82 13.73 0.50
N LYS A 33 -4.24 13.96 1.69
CA LYS A 33 -3.29 15.03 1.99
C LYS A 33 -1.84 14.57 1.79
N ASN A 34 -1.54 13.32 2.13
CA ASN A 34 -0.23 12.70 2.01
C ASN A 34 -0.29 11.53 1.01
N ARG A 35 -0.26 11.85 -0.27
CA ARG A 35 -0.50 10.86 -1.34
C ARG A 35 0.68 9.97 -1.68
N ARG A 36 1.85 10.18 -1.07
CA ARG A 36 3.07 9.43 -1.39
C ARG A 36 3.86 9.14 -0.14
N ILE A 37 4.35 7.91 -0.01
CA ILE A 37 5.38 7.54 0.98
C ILE A 37 6.51 6.76 0.32
N SER A 38 7.68 6.84 0.92
CA SER A 38 8.82 5.98 0.59
C SER A 38 9.23 5.19 1.83
N LEU A 39 9.10 3.88 1.75
CA LEU A 39 9.51 2.93 2.77
C LEU A 39 10.93 2.48 2.46
N ASN A 40 11.88 2.84 3.33
CA ASN A 40 13.28 2.48 3.18
C ASN A 40 13.68 1.50 4.27
N ALA A 41 13.74 0.21 3.92
CA ALA A 41 14.32 -0.82 4.78
C ALA A 41 15.81 -1.00 4.42
N THR A 42 16.57 -1.65 5.31
CA THR A 42 18.02 -1.87 5.11
C THR A 42 18.36 -2.61 3.81
N VAL A 43 17.45 -3.48 3.35
CA VAL A 43 17.68 -4.43 2.24
C VAL A 43 16.79 -4.15 1.01
N GLY A 44 16.06 -3.04 1.00
CA GLY A 44 15.20 -2.66 -0.11
C GLY A 44 14.35 -1.43 0.19
N SER A 45 13.80 -0.84 -0.86
CA SER A 45 12.89 0.30 -0.73
C SER A 45 11.68 0.16 -1.64
N LEU A 46 10.59 0.79 -1.21
CA LEU A 46 9.29 0.76 -1.88
C LEU A 46 8.63 2.14 -1.78
N THR A 47 8.23 2.71 -2.91
CA THR A 47 7.42 3.92 -2.94
C THR A 47 6.00 3.57 -3.35
N ILE A 48 5.04 4.02 -2.55
CA ILE A 48 3.61 3.82 -2.77
C ILE A 48 2.97 5.20 -2.95
N GLU A 49 2.12 5.31 -3.96
CA GLU A 49 1.30 6.51 -4.23
C GLU A 49 -0.19 6.19 -4.19
N TYR A 50 -0.98 7.19 -3.80
CA TYR A 50 -2.43 7.18 -3.75
C TYR A 50 -3.01 8.18 -4.76
N ASP A 51 -3.74 7.68 -5.74
CA ASP A 51 -4.39 8.50 -6.77
C ASP A 51 -5.77 9.05 -6.34
N GLY A 52 -6.23 8.63 -5.16
CA GLY A 52 -7.56 8.92 -4.62
C GLY A 52 -8.53 7.74 -4.70
N LEU A 53 -8.16 6.64 -5.37
CA LEU A 53 -8.96 5.42 -5.50
C LEU A 53 -8.17 4.18 -5.09
N VAL A 54 -6.92 4.08 -5.51
CA VAL A 54 -6.05 2.93 -5.26
C VAL A 54 -4.66 3.34 -4.80
N PHE A 55 -4.04 2.47 -4.01
CA PHE A 55 -2.62 2.58 -3.67
C PHE A 55 -1.81 1.77 -4.67
N SER A 56 -0.80 2.37 -5.28
CA SER A 56 0.02 1.72 -6.31
C SER A 56 1.50 1.94 -6.07
N VAL A 57 2.30 0.95 -6.46
CA VAL A 57 3.75 1.01 -6.34
C VAL A 57 4.32 1.81 -7.49
N THR A 58 5.07 2.87 -7.19
CA THR A 58 5.69 3.73 -8.20
C THR A 58 7.19 3.52 -8.33
N GLN A 59 7.85 3.04 -7.27
CA GLN A 59 9.27 2.70 -7.28
C GLN A 59 9.54 1.48 -6.40
N VAL A 60 10.43 0.59 -6.86
CA VAL A 60 10.91 -0.58 -6.13
C VAL A 60 12.42 -0.65 -6.26
N THR A 61 13.12 -0.92 -5.16
CA THR A 61 14.57 -1.21 -5.17
C THR A 61 14.85 -2.40 -4.27
N GLY A 62 15.67 -3.34 -4.74
CA GLY A 62 15.98 -4.57 -4.02
C GLY A 62 14.86 -5.60 -4.06
N ALA A 63 14.93 -6.59 -3.18
CA ALA A 63 13.94 -7.66 -3.11
C ALA A 63 12.74 -7.22 -2.27
N VAL A 64 11.60 -6.93 -2.91
CA VAL A 64 10.38 -6.51 -2.23
C VAL A 64 9.21 -7.39 -2.65
N TYR A 65 8.40 -7.80 -1.69
CA TYR A 65 7.26 -8.68 -1.88
C TYR A 65 6.01 -8.14 -1.17
N ILE A 66 4.84 -8.31 -1.79
CA ILE A 66 3.52 -8.13 -1.16
C ILE A 66 2.93 -9.52 -1.01
N ASN A 67 2.60 -9.93 0.22
CA ASN A 67 2.08 -11.27 0.52
C ASN A 67 2.90 -12.38 -0.15
N ASN A 68 4.22 -12.31 -0.03
CA ASN A 68 5.21 -13.21 -0.64
C ASN A 68 5.25 -13.24 -2.18
N THR A 69 4.53 -12.35 -2.86
CA THR A 69 4.60 -12.19 -4.32
C THR A 69 5.51 -11.03 -4.68
N SER A 70 6.42 -11.22 -5.63
CA SER A 70 7.36 -10.17 -6.06
C SER A 70 6.62 -8.94 -6.60
N VAL A 71 7.07 -7.76 -6.20
CA VAL A 71 6.46 -6.49 -6.57
C VAL A 71 7.16 -5.86 -7.76
N SER A 72 6.40 -5.23 -8.65
CA SER A 72 6.90 -4.38 -9.72
C SER A 72 6.25 -3.00 -9.69
N ILE A 73 6.80 -2.06 -10.45
CA ILE A 73 6.15 -0.76 -10.67
C ILE A 73 4.77 -1.01 -11.30
N GLY A 74 3.76 -0.27 -10.85
CA GLY A 74 2.36 -0.39 -11.26
C GLY A 74 1.56 -1.44 -10.48
N THR A 75 2.18 -2.24 -9.60
CA THR A 75 1.44 -3.17 -8.74
C THR A 75 0.49 -2.41 -7.81
N ILE A 76 -0.78 -2.82 -7.77
CA ILE A 76 -1.77 -2.30 -6.82
C ILE A 76 -1.53 -2.95 -5.46
N VAL A 77 -1.45 -2.12 -4.42
CA VAL A 77 -1.28 -2.57 -3.04
C VAL A 77 -2.65 -2.96 -2.48
N PRO A 78 -2.83 -4.21 -1.99
CA PRO A 78 -4.08 -4.64 -1.36
C PRO A 78 -4.37 -3.86 -0.08
N GLY A 79 -5.65 -3.79 0.31
CA GLY A 79 -6.11 -3.03 1.48
C GLY A 79 -5.40 -3.42 2.79
N CYS A 80 -5.32 -4.70 3.12
CA CYS A 80 -4.50 -5.19 4.23
C CYS A 80 -3.50 -6.20 3.67
N CYS A 81 -2.20 -5.94 3.82
CA CYS A 81 -1.17 -6.83 3.32
C CYS A 81 0.13 -6.77 4.12
N VAL A 82 0.98 -7.76 3.90
CA VAL A 82 2.34 -7.80 4.45
C VAL A 82 3.33 -7.45 3.36
N LEU A 83 4.09 -6.38 3.60
CA LEU A 83 5.25 -6.00 2.82
C LEU A 83 6.48 -6.72 3.38
N THR A 84 7.22 -7.38 2.51
CA THR A 84 8.49 -8.04 2.86
C THR A 84 9.62 -7.37 2.11
N PHE A 85 10.67 -6.98 2.82
CA PHE A 85 11.90 -6.46 2.26
C PHE A 85 13.03 -7.46 2.49
N GLY A 86 13.80 -7.76 1.45
CA GLY A 86 14.93 -8.69 1.49
C GLY A 86 14.58 -10.12 1.06
N ASN A 87 15.61 -10.94 0.86
CA ASN A 87 15.51 -12.36 0.54
C ASN A 87 16.43 -13.20 1.45
N GLY A 88 16.10 -14.47 1.66
CA GLY A 88 16.88 -15.37 2.51
C GLY A 88 16.85 -14.99 3.99
N GLY A 89 18.03 -14.98 4.63
CA GLY A 89 18.17 -14.80 6.08
C GLY A 89 18.00 -13.36 6.59
N SER A 90 18.02 -12.36 5.73
CA SER A 90 17.81 -10.95 6.10
C SER A 90 16.51 -10.43 5.51
N ARG A 91 15.42 -10.58 6.28
CA ARG A 91 14.08 -10.11 5.90
C ARG A 91 13.52 -9.16 6.95
N SER A 92 12.86 -8.11 6.47
CA SER A 92 12.05 -7.22 7.30
C SER A 92 10.60 -7.31 6.84
N PHE A 93 9.68 -7.44 7.80
CA PHE A 93 8.26 -7.57 7.56
C PHE A 93 7.55 -6.34 8.12
N VAL A 94 6.66 -5.79 7.31
CA VAL A 94 5.92 -4.58 7.64
C VAL A 94 4.47 -4.78 7.25
N THR A 95 3.55 -4.45 8.14
CA THR A 95 2.11 -4.49 7.84
C THR A 95 1.68 -3.18 7.21
N PHE A 96 0.90 -3.29 6.14
CA PHE A 96 0.22 -2.17 5.48
C PHE A 96 -1.28 -2.38 5.68
N ASP A 97 -1.91 -1.41 6.33
CA ASP A 97 -3.32 -1.47 6.72
C ASP A 97 -4.10 -0.29 6.17
N VAL A 98 -5.20 -0.56 5.47
CA VAL A 98 -6.08 0.44 4.85
C VAL A 98 -7.41 0.46 5.58
N SER A 99 -7.88 1.65 5.93
CA SER A 99 -9.22 1.87 6.49
C SER A 99 -10.31 1.46 5.51
N ASN A 100 -11.44 0.94 6.03
CA ASN A 100 -12.61 0.56 5.24
C ASN A 100 -13.75 1.58 5.43
N PRO A 101 -13.72 2.76 4.75
CA PRO A 101 -14.73 3.81 4.90
C PRO A 101 -16.16 3.39 4.51
N GLU A 102 -16.31 2.28 3.80
CA GLU A 102 -17.58 1.65 3.41
C GLU A 102 -18.29 0.93 4.57
N VAL A 103 -17.57 0.59 5.64
CA VAL A 103 -18.13 -0.09 6.80
C VAL A 103 -18.65 0.95 7.80
N MET A 104 -19.96 0.98 7.98
CA MET A 104 -20.60 1.78 9.03
C MET A 104 -20.76 0.92 10.30
N PRO A 105 -20.35 1.43 11.49
CA PRO A 105 -20.58 0.75 12.76
C PRO A 105 -22.06 0.70 13.18
#